data_AF-A0A2G6EKS6-F1
#
_entry.id   AF-A0A2G6EKS6-F1
#
_cell.length_a   1.000
_cell.length_b   1.000
_cell.length_c   1.000
_cell.angle_alpha   90.00
_cell.angle_beta   90.00
_cell.angle_gamma   90.00
#
_symmetry.space_group_name_H-M   'P 1'
#
loop_
_entity.id
_entity.type
_entity.pdbx_description
1 polymer ?
#
loop_
_entity_poly.entity_id
_entity_poly.type
_entity_poly.pdbx_seq_one_letter_code
_entity_poly.pdbx_strand_id
1 'polypeptide(L)'
;MNRLIKIAVLPVMALVFNQWAIAQGNILPYWQTQMQHIDKGLNDLQQRYQQGEKKIALEISKTTHFTHYRNSDLEASIRTNVSMKTAEAINLAFFDLSSLIGEDGNHTQEIHTIANQLSIDIQQTLPDLPLTPRLMRQQAAHLAKKEAERIEKKDYRDDIQSLNTALTQVISDYQAGEKKSALTSIQDNFYQHWQRSDLAASVSANYKQSVEQHFDALYKSIQQDKPTADVSQRVQQLQSTLQKAEQHKVKNTPTNGTPWQWIVACLAVLVGIGVIFLAIKLKTSVHDKNKRRGLT
;
A
#
# COMPACT_ATOMS: atom_id res chain seq x y z
N MET A 1 38.90 -1.66 27.15
CA MET A 1 38.32 -0.32 27.38
C MET A 1 37.38 -0.01 26.23
N ASN A 2 36.10 -0.40 26.38
CA ASN A 2 35.08 -0.33 25.33
C ASN A 2 34.61 1.11 25.12
N ARG A 3 34.78 1.67 23.92
CA ARG A 3 33.94 2.76 23.43
C ARG A 3 32.99 2.21 22.38
N LEU A 4 31.81 1.83 22.86
CA LEU A 4 30.64 1.51 22.04
C LEU A 4 30.22 2.79 21.30
N ILE A 5 30.47 2.83 19.99
CA ILE A 5 29.77 3.73 19.08
C ILE A 5 28.33 3.21 19.05
N LYS A 6 27.44 3.90 19.76
CA LYS A 6 26.00 3.70 19.65
C LYS A 6 25.59 4.15 18.24
N ILE A 7 25.54 3.20 17.31
CA ILE A 7 24.79 3.41 16.08
C ILE A 7 23.32 3.49 16.51
N ALA A 8 22.81 4.71 16.56
CA ALA A 8 21.39 4.97 16.64
C ALA A 8 20.76 4.34 15.40
N VAL A 9 20.21 3.14 15.57
CA VAL A 9 19.26 2.55 14.63
C VAL A 9 18.02 3.44 14.75
N LEU A 10 18.01 4.52 13.96
CA LEU A 10 16.79 5.24 13.65
C LEU A 10 15.86 4.22 12.99
N PRO A 11 14.73 3.86 13.62
CA PRO A 11 13.77 3.03 12.96
C PRO A 11 13.17 3.89 11.85
N VAL A 12 13.45 3.56 10.59
CA VAL A 12 12.56 3.92 9.47
C VAL A 12 11.31 3.04 9.61
N MET A 13 10.59 3.27 10.70
CA MET A 13 9.25 2.79 10.95
C MET A 13 8.31 3.78 10.28
N ALA A 14 7.54 3.27 9.31
CA ALA A 14 6.17 3.72 9.04
C ALA A 14 5.92 5.25 9.13
N LEU A 15 6.36 5.99 8.11
CA LEU A 15 5.68 7.22 7.69
C LEU A 15 4.73 6.78 6.56
N VAL A 16 3.41 6.80 6.65
CA VAL A 16 2.50 7.68 7.39
C VAL A 16 1.23 6.89 7.75
N PHE A 17 1.11 6.43 8.99
CA PHE A 17 -0.19 6.11 9.61
C PHE A 17 -0.07 6.42 11.11
N ASN A 18 0.10 7.71 11.40
CA ASN A 18 -0.14 8.26 12.73
C ASN A 18 -0.52 9.72 12.57
N GLN A 19 -1.83 9.97 12.59
CA GLN A 19 -2.35 11.13 13.30
C GLN A 19 -3.48 10.62 14.19
N TRP A 20 -3.13 10.40 15.46
CA TRP A 20 -4.08 10.35 16.54
C TRP A 20 -4.42 11.79 16.89
N ALA A 21 -5.61 12.25 16.51
CA ALA A 21 -6.26 13.34 17.21
C ALA A 21 -7.20 12.69 18.24
N ILE A 22 -6.77 12.63 19.51
CA ILE A 22 -7.70 12.40 20.61
C ILE A 22 -8.40 13.74 20.87
N ALA A 23 -9.57 13.91 20.25
CA ALA A 23 -10.68 14.76 20.70
C ALA A 23 -11.82 14.66 19.66
N GLN A 24 -12.92 13.97 20.01
CA GLN A 24 -14.04 13.57 19.14
C GLN A 24 -13.63 12.57 18.03
N GLY A 25 -14.44 11.53 17.78
CA GLY A 25 -14.02 10.33 17.04
C GLY A 25 -13.37 10.62 15.67
N ASN A 26 -12.45 9.74 15.25
CA ASN A 26 -11.56 10.02 14.13
C ASN A 26 -12.33 9.92 12.80
N ILE A 27 -12.72 11.05 12.21
CA ILE A 27 -13.42 11.08 10.94
C ILE A 27 -12.41 10.94 9.80
N LEU A 28 -12.56 9.90 8.97
CA LEU A 28 -11.71 9.70 7.80
C LEU A 28 -11.82 10.88 6.81
N PRO A 29 -10.71 11.35 6.22
CA PRO A 29 -10.73 12.46 5.25
C PRO A 29 -11.69 12.25 4.08
N TYR A 30 -11.86 11.00 3.63
CA TYR A 30 -12.82 10.66 2.58
C TYR A 30 -14.26 11.03 2.97
N TRP A 31 -14.66 10.76 4.21
CA TRP A 31 -15.98 11.09 4.73
C TRP A 31 -16.16 12.57 4.99
N GLN A 32 -15.11 13.27 5.45
CA GLN A 32 -15.12 14.72 5.56
C GLN A 32 -15.42 15.38 4.21
N THR A 33 -14.78 14.92 3.14
CA THR A 33 -15.04 15.43 1.78
C THR A 33 -16.48 15.16 1.33
N GLN A 34 -17.04 13.98 1.60
CA GLN A 34 -18.44 13.72 1.24
C GLN A 34 -19.40 14.60 2.04
N MET A 35 -19.14 14.79 3.34
CA MET A 35 -19.93 15.68 4.19
C MET A 35 -19.90 17.13 3.69
N GLN A 36 -18.73 17.64 3.31
CA GLN A 36 -18.60 18.99 2.74
C GLN A 36 -19.43 19.17 1.45
N HIS A 37 -19.46 18.17 0.58
CA HIS A 37 -20.31 18.21 -0.61
C HIS A 37 -21.80 18.16 -0.26
N ILE A 38 -22.18 17.36 0.75
CA ILE A 38 -23.55 17.28 1.24
C ILE A 38 -23.99 18.63 1.81
N ASP A 39 -23.22 19.21 2.74
CA ASP A 39 -23.51 20.52 3.34
C ASP A 39 -23.64 21.62 2.29
N LYS A 40 -22.72 21.64 1.32
CA LYS A 40 -22.81 22.60 0.21
C LYS A 40 -24.10 22.41 -0.59
N GLY A 41 -24.44 21.17 -0.96
CA GLY A 41 -25.66 20.88 -1.71
C GLY A 41 -26.93 21.27 -0.94
N LEU A 42 -26.99 20.95 0.36
CA LEU A 42 -28.09 21.31 1.25
C LEU A 42 -28.23 22.83 1.42
N ASN A 43 -27.14 23.58 1.48
CA ASN A 43 -27.17 25.04 1.53
C ASN A 43 -27.57 25.66 0.18
N ASP A 44 -27.00 25.16 -0.92
CA ASP A 44 -27.25 25.67 -2.26
C ASP A 44 -28.73 25.42 -2.66
N LEU A 45 -29.31 24.25 -2.36
CA LEU A 45 -30.74 24.01 -2.66
C LEU A 45 -31.66 24.96 -1.89
N GLN A 46 -31.35 25.27 -0.63
CA GLN A 46 -32.14 26.20 0.19
C GLN A 46 -32.15 27.59 -0.46
N GLN A 47 -30.98 28.09 -0.85
CA GLN A 47 -30.85 29.38 -1.53
C GLN A 47 -31.61 29.41 -2.86
N ARG A 48 -31.47 28.37 -3.68
CA ARG A 48 -32.14 28.25 -4.98
C ARG A 48 -33.66 28.20 -4.84
N TYR A 49 -34.16 27.47 -3.84
CA TYR A 49 -35.59 27.41 -3.57
C TYR A 49 -36.15 28.78 -3.17
N GLN A 50 -35.47 29.51 -2.29
CA GLN A 50 -35.86 30.87 -1.88
C GLN A 50 -35.89 31.86 -3.05
N GLN A 51 -35.01 31.69 -4.04
CA GLN A 51 -34.97 32.49 -5.27
C GLN A 51 -36.09 32.13 -6.27
N GLY A 52 -36.95 31.16 -5.94
CA GLY A 52 -37.99 30.65 -6.85
C GLY A 52 -37.46 29.66 -7.89
N GLU A 53 -36.19 29.29 -7.84
CA GLU A 53 -35.52 28.38 -8.78
C GLU A 53 -35.79 26.90 -8.42
N LYS A 54 -37.07 26.52 -8.23
CA LYS A 54 -37.49 25.19 -7.72
C LYS A 54 -36.88 24.02 -8.49
N LYS A 55 -36.80 24.11 -9.83
CA LYS A 55 -36.20 23.05 -10.67
C LYS A 55 -34.72 22.84 -10.36
N ILE A 56 -33.97 23.92 -10.14
CA ILE A 56 -32.55 23.85 -9.82
C ILE A 56 -32.36 23.27 -8.41
N ALA A 57 -33.15 23.74 -7.44
CA ALA A 57 -33.14 23.19 -6.07
C ALA A 57 -33.41 21.68 -6.05
N LEU A 58 -34.37 21.20 -6.86
CA LEU A 58 -34.69 19.77 -6.97
C LEU A 58 -33.52 18.95 -7.54
N GLU A 59 -32.84 19.44 -8.57
CA GLU A 59 -31.68 18.75 -9.14
C GLU A 59 -30.47 18.73 -8.19
N ILE A 60 -30.28 19.80 -7.40
CA ILE A 60 -29.27 19.81 -6.34
C ILE A 60 -29.62 18.79 -5.25
N SER A 61 -30.89 18.72 -4.82
CA SER A 61 -31.34 17.73 -3.83
C SER A 61 -31.04 16.30 -4.27
N LYS A 62 -31.41 15.95 -5.51
CA LYS A 62 -31.12 14.64 -6.10
C LYS A 62 -29.62 14.36 -6.19
N THR A 63 -28.83 15.33 -6.64
CA THR A 63 -27.37 15.18 -6.75
C THR A 63 -26.74 14.95 -5.37
N THR A 64 -27.17 15.71 -4.36
CA THR A 64 -26.72 15.57 -2.97
C THR A 64 -27.05 14.17 -2.44
N HIS A 65 -28.28 13.71 -2.63
CA HIS A 65 -28.72 12.38 -2.20
C HIS A 65 -27.98 11.25 -2.92
N PHE A 66 -28.01 11.22 -4.25
CA PHE A 66 -27.53 10.08 -5.00
C PHE A 66 -26.01 10.09 -5.17
N THR A 67 -25.39 11.22 -5.50
CA THR A 67 -23.95 11.28 -5.76
C THR A 67 -23.15 11.27 -4.47
N HIS A 68 -23.52 12.14 -3.51
CA HIS A 68 -22.68 12.40 -2.35
C HIS A 68 -23.03 11.54 -1.12
N TYR A 69 -24.25 11.03 -1.02
CA TYR A 69 -24.65 10.12 0.07
C TYR A 69 -24.72 8.64 -0.36
N ARG A 70 -25.50 8.29 -1.40
CA ARG A 70 -25.68 6.87 -1.81
C ARG A 70 -24.48 6.30 -2.57
N ASN A 71 -24.11 6.93 -3.69
CA ASN A 71 -23.09 6.39 -4.60
C ASN A 71 -21.65 6.59 -4.09
N SER A 72 -21.47 7.40 -3.05
CA SER A 72 -20.21 7.57 -2.32
C SER A 72 -19.94 6.43 -1.32
N ASP A 73 -20.82 5.43 -1.23
CA ASP A 73 -20.78 4.34 -0.23
C ASP A 73 -20.99 4.80 1.22
N LEU A 74 -21.30 6.08 1.46
CA LEU A 74 -21.56 6.59 2.81
C LEU A 74 -22.81 5.91 3.41
N GLU A 75 -23.90 5.83 2.65
CA GLU A 75 -25.11 5.09 3.02
C GLU A 75 -24.81 3.62 3.39
N ALA A 76 -24.06 2.93 2.55
CA ALA A 76 -23.71 1.52 2.76
C ALA A 76 -22.82 1.34 4.00
N SER A 77 -21.90 2.27 4.25
CA SER A 77 -21.07 2.25 5.45
C SER A 77 -21.88 2.50 6.72
N ILE A 78 -22.78 3.50 6.71
CA ILE A 78 -23.69 3.78 7.83
C ILE A 78 -24.61 2.60 8.10
N ARG A 79 -25.20 2.02 7.05
CA ARG A 79 -26.10 0.85 7.16
C ARG A 79 -25.43 -0.32 7.85
N THR A 80 -24.16 -0.56 7.54
CA THR A 80 -23.41 -1.72 8.03
C THR A 80 -22.79 -1.48 9.42
N ASN A 81 -22.31 -0.26 9.69
CA ASN A 81 -21.46 0.02 10.85
C ASN A 81 -22.15 0.87 11.93
N VAL A 82 -23.27 1.53 11.61
CA VAL A 82 -24.08 2.29 12.56
C VAL A 82 -25.41 1.57 12.78
N SER A 83 -26.33 1.64 11.82
CA SER A 83 -27.52 0.80 11.78
C SER A 83 -28.27 0.93 10.44
N MET A 84 -28.99 -0.13 10.07
CA MET A 84 -29.93 -0.10 8.93
C MET A 84 -31.00 0.97 9.08
N LYS A 85 -31.55 1.12 10.30
CA LYS A 85 -32.60 2.11 10.60
C LYS A 85 -32.10 3.54 10.38
N THR A 86 -30.87 3.85 10.78
CA THR A 86 -30.27 5.19 10.59
C THR A 86 -30.10 5.49 9.10
N ALA A 87 -29.55 4.54 8.34
CA ALA A 87 -29.37 4.72 6.89
C ALA A 87 -30.70 4.89 6.14
N GLU A 88 -31.76 4.20 6.58
CA GLU A 88 -33.10 4.32 6.02
C GLU A 88 -33.77 5.65 6.37
N ALA A 89 -33.63 6.12 7.62
CA ALA A 89 -34.15 7.42 8.03
C ALA A 89 -33.54 8.58 7.22
N ILE A 90 -32.22 8.58 7.02
CA ILE A 90 -31.53 9.58 6.19
C ILE A 90 -32.00 9.49 4.73
N ASN A 91 -32.15 8.29 4.18
CA ASN A 91 -32.67 8.12 2.82
C ASN A 91 -34.09 8.67 2.67
N LEU A 92 -34.97 8.40 3.64
CA LEU A 92 -36.34 8.90 3.63
C LEU A 92 -36.36 10.43 3.69
N ALA A 93 -35.57 11.04 4.59
CA ALA A 93 -35.48 12.49 4.70
C ALA A 93 -35.01 13.16 3.40
N PHE A 94 -34.10 12.55 2.63
CA PHE A 94 -33.74 13.05 1.29
C PHE A 94 -34.90 12.95 0.27
N PHE A 95 -35.71 11.90 0.33
CA PHE A 95 -36.90 11.77 -0.51
C PHE A 95 -37.97 12.80 -0.13
N ASP A 96 -38.23 12.96 1.16
CA ASP A 96 -39.17 13.95 1.68
C ASP A 96 -38.75 15.37 1.28
N LEU A 97 -37.47 15.70 1.43
CA LEU A 97 -36.91 16.98 0.98
C LEU A 97 -37.16 17.23 -0.52
N SER A 98 -36.90 16.21 -1.35
CA SER A 98 -37.08 16.32 -2.81
C SER A 98 -38.55 16.42 -3.19
N SER A 99 -39.45 15.71 -2.51
CA SER A 99 -40.90 15.81 -2.71
C SER A 99 -41.39 17.23 -2.39
N LEU A 100 -41.02 17.72 -1.20
CA LEU A 100 -41.44 19.02 -0.68
C LEU A 100 -40.95 20.19 -1.56
N ILE A 101 -39.75 20.10 -2.14
CA ILE A 101 -39.28 21.08 -3.13
C ILE A 101 -40.18 21.13 -4.37
N GLY A 102 -40.68 19.97 -4.81
CA GLY A 102 -41.52 19.82 -5.98
C GLY A 102 -42.99 20.23 -5.77
N GLU A 103 -43.41 20.39 -4.52
CA GLU A 103 -44.78 20.76 -4.18
C GLU A 103 -45.09 22.24 -4.45
N ASP A 104 -46.37 22.50 -4.73
CA ASP A 104 -46.92 23.85 -4.84
C ASP A 104 -47.00 24.51 -3.46
N GLY A 105 -46.97 25.84 -3.44
CA GLY A 105 -46.92 26.63 -2.21
C GLY A 105 -45.50 27.01 -1.77
N ASN A 106 -45.42 27.61 -0.58
CA ASN A 106 -44.19 28.04 0.07
C ASN A 106 -43.86 27.11 1.23
N HIS A 107 -42.82 26.29 1.05
CA HIS A 107 -42.34 25.31 2.03
C HIS A 107 -40.94 25.66 2.57
N THR A 108 -40.59 26.95 2.56
CA THR A 108 -39.22 27.39 2.88
C THR A 108 -38.78 26.92 4.27
N GLN A 109 -39.65 27.04 5.27
CA GLN A 109 -39.28 26.70 6.66
C GLN A 109 -39.10 25.18 6.84
N GLU A 110 -39.97 24.39 6.22
CA GLU A 110 -39.94 22.93 6.25
C GLU A 110 -38.70 22.40 5.52
N ILE A 111 -38.37 22.94 4.34
CA ILE A 111 -37.15 22.61 3.58
C ILE A 111 -35.90 22.91 4.42
N HIS A 112 -35.84 24.07 5.06
CA HIS A 112 -34.72 24.43 5.94
C HIS A 112 -34.59 23.45 7.11
N THR A 113 -35.71 23.08 7.71
CA THR A 113 -35.73 22.16 8.84
C THR A 113 -35.19 20.78 8.44
N ILE A 114 -35.68 20.21 7.34
CA ILE A 114 -35.25 18.90 6.84
C ILE A 114 -33.78 18.94 6.40
N ALA A 115 -33.37 19.98 5.66
CA ALA A 115 -32.00 20.11 5.18
C ALA A 115 -30.99 20.22 6.34
N ASN A 116 -31.27 21.04 7.36
CA ASN A 116 -30.40 21.17 8.51
C ASN A 116 -30.36 19.88 9.34
N GLN A 117 -31.49 19.19 9.51
CA GLN A 117 -31.52 17.93 10.23
C GLN A 117 -30.74 16.83 9.49
N LEU A 118 -30.85 16.76 8.16
CA LEU A 118 -30.06 15.85 7.33
C LEU A 118 -28.55 16.04 7.54
N SER A 119 -28.09 17.30 7.56
CA SER A 119 -26.68 17.61 7.80
C SER A 119 -26.23 17.08 9.17
N ILE A 120 -27.01 17.39 10.23
CA ILE A 120 -26.73 16.94 11.59
C ILE A 120 -26.72 15.41 11.70
N ASP A 121 -27.75 14.75 11.17
CA ASP A 121 -27.92 13.30 11.25
C ASP A 121 -26.75 12.58 10.57
N ILE A 122 -26.35 13.03 9.38
CA ILE A 122 -25.20 12.44 8.67
C ILE A 122 -23.92 12.71 9.45
N GLN A 123 -23.68 13.94 9.91
CA GLN A 123 -22.46 14.30 10.64
C GLN A 123 -22.25 13.45 11.90
N GLN A 124 -23.33 13.12 12.62
CA GLN A 124 -23.28 12.27 13.82
C GLN A 124 -22.87 10.82 13.53
N THR A 125 -23.00 10.35 12.29
CA THR A 125 -22.62 8.98 11.90
C THR A 125 -21.15 8.84 11.50
N LEU A 126 -20.45 9.95 11.27
CA LEU A 126 -19.10 9.95 10.70
C LEU A 126 -17.97 9.53 11.66
N PRO A 127 -18.04 9.82 12.98
CA PRO A 127 -17.01 9.39 13.91
C PRO A 127 -16.76 7.88 13.82
N ASP A 128 -15.50 7.51 13.61
CA ASP A 128 -15.02 6.12 13.53
C ASP A 128 -15.65 5.27 12.41
N LEU A 129 -16.35 5.89 11.46
CA LEU A 129 -16.99 5.20 10.35
C LEU A 129 -15.94 4.64 9.37
N PRO A 130 -15.85 3.31 9.16
CA PRO A 130 -14.83 2.73 8.29
C PRO A 130 -15.19 2.91 6.80
N LEU A 131 -14.21 2.77 5.91
CA LEU A 131 -14.47 2.61 4.48
C LEU A 131 -15.18 1.27 4.21
N THR A 132 -15.99 1.22 3.16
CA THR A 132 -16.55 -0.06 2.69
C THR A 132 -15.46 -0.94 2.07
N PRO A 133 -15.66 -2.28 2.00
CA PRO A 133 -14.72 -3.16 1.30
C PRO A 133 -14.46 -2.76 -0.16
N ARG A 134 -15.46 -2.16 -0.84
CA ARG A 134 -15.31 -1.65 -2.21
C ARG A 134 -14.32 -0.49 -2.27
N LEU A 135 -14.49 0.52 -1.40
CA LEU A 135 -13.61 1.67 -1.33
C LEU A 135 -12.19 1.29 -0.91
N MET A 136 -12.04 0.38 0.06
CA MET A 136 -10.74 -0.16 0.45
C MET A 136 -10.02 -0.82 -0.73
N ARG A 137 -10.72 -1.65 -1.53
CA ARG A 137 -10.14 -2.27 -2.73
C ARG A 137 -9.75 -1.23 -3.78
N GLN A 138 -10.56 -0.20 -3.99
CA GLN A 138 -10.24 0.89 -4.93
C GLN A 138 -8.99 1.66 -4.49
N GLN A 139 -8.86 1.97 -3.21
CA GLN A 139 -7.67 2.63 -2.67
C GLN A 139 -6.43 1.74 -2.80
N ALA A 140 -6.55 0.45 -2.47
CA ALA A 140 -5.46 -0.51 -2.65
C ALA A 140 -5.03 -0.63 -4.12
N ALA A 141 -5.98 -0.71 -5.06
CA ALA A 141 -5.69 -0.75 -6.48
C ALA A 141 -4.99 0.53 -6.98
N HIS A 142 -5.43 1.70 -6.50
CA HIS A 142 -4.79 2.97 -6.84
C HIS A 142 -3.34 3.04 -6.33
N LEU A 143 -3.09 2.62 -5.09
CA LEU A 143 -1.75 2.56 -4.51
C LEU A 143 -0.87 1.55 -5.26
N ALA A 144 -1.39 0.36 -5.55
CA ALA A 144 -0.68 -0.66 -6.32
C ALA A 144 -0.30 -0.15 -7.73
N LYS A 145 -1.21 0.56 -8.40
CA LYS A 145 -0.91 1.20 -9.69
C LYS A 145 0.19 2.25 -9.57
N LYS A 146 0.11 3.15 -8.59
CA LYS A 146 1.13 4.18 -8.36
C LYS A 146 2.51 3.57 -8.10
N GLU A 147 2.53 2.49 -7.33
CA GLU A 147 3.76 1.76 -7.02
C GLU A 147 4.33 1.05 -8.25
N ALA A 148 3.49 0.38 -9.03
CA ALA A 148 3.89 -0.24 -10.29
C ALA A 148 4.48 0.78 -11.27
N GLU A 149 3.89 1.98 -11.37
CA GLU A 149 4.42 3.07 -12.18
C GLU A 149 5.76 3.61 -11.64
N ARG A 150 5.94 3.68 -10.32
CA ARG A 150 7.21 4.08 -9.68
C ARG A 150 8.33 3.08 -10.03
N ILE A 151 8.04 1.78 -9.87
CA ILE A 151 8.98 0.69 -10.18
C ILE A 151 9.32 0.69 -11.67
N GLU A 152 8.34 0.82 -12.56
CA GLU A 152 8.58 0.85 -14.00
C GLU A 152 9.49 2.02 -14.42
N LYS A 153 9.25 3.21 -13.87
CA LYS A 153 9.96 4.45 -14.24
C LYS A 153 11.33 4.60 -13.56
N LYS A 154 11.63 3.82 -12.51
CA LYS A 154 12.91 3.91 -11.82
C LYS A 154 14.06 3.50 -12.76
N ASP A 155 15.15 4.26 -12.70
CA ASP A 155 16.45 3.92 -13.28
C ASP A 155 17.22 3.07 -12.27
N TYR A 156 17.63 1.87 -12.69
CA TYR A 156 18.27 0.87 -11.84
C TYR A 156 19.78 0.75 -12.04
N ARG A 157 20.41 1.65 -12.82
CA ARG A 157 21.86 1.57 -13.09
C ARG A 157 22.71 1.57 -11.80
N ASP A 158 22.38 2.42 -10.85
CA ASP A 158 23.09 2.51 -9.57
C ASP A 158 22.89 1.26 -8.70
N ASP A 159 21.68 0.67 -8.75
CA ASP A 159 21.38 -0.59 -8.04
C ASP A 159 22.18 -1.74 -8.66
N ILE A 160 22.24 -1.83 -10.00
CA ILE A 160 23.04 -2.82 -10.72
C ILE A 160 24.53 -2.64 -10.40
N GLN A 161 25.03 -1.41 -10.34
CA GLN A 161 26.43 -1.13 -9.96
C GLN A 161 26.73 -1.55 -8.52
N SER A 162 25.81 -1.31 -7.59
CA SER A 162 25.93 -1.73 -6.19
C SER A 162 25.97 -3.25 -6.06
N LEU A 163 25.11 -3.96 -6.80
CA LEU A 163 25.11 -5.42 -6.87
C LEU A 163 26.43 -5.96 -7.43
N ASN A 164 26.95 -5.36 -8.52
CA ASN A 164 28.23 -5.76 -9.09
C ASN A 164 29.40 -5.52 -8.13
N THR A 165 29.36 -4.43 -7.36
CA THR A 165 30.37 -4.13 -6.33
C THR A 165 30.36 -5.19 -5.22
N ALA A 166 29.17 -5.58 -4.75
CA ALA A 166 29.04 -6.66 -3.77
C ALA A 166 29.60 -7.99 -4.29
N LEU A 167 29.37 -8.32 -5.57
CA LEU A 167 29.91 -9.52 -6.20
C LEU A 167 31.44 -9.49 -6.34
N THR A 168 32.03 -8.32 -6.62
CA THR A 168 33.49 -8.16 -6.61
C THR A 168 34.06 -8.42 -5.22
N GLN A 169 33.39 -7.93 -4.16
CA GLN A 169 33.80 -8.22 -2.78
C GLN A 169 33.74 -9.72 -2.47
N VAL A 170 32.71 -10.43 -2.94
CA VAL A 170 32.59 -11.89 -2.77
C VAL A 170 33.79 -12.63 -3.36
N ILE A 171 34.23 -12.26 -4.58
CA ILE A 171 35.44 -12.87 -5.17
C ILE A 171 36.68 -12.55 -4.31
N SER A 172 36.84 -11.27 -3.93
CA SER A 172 38.00 -10.82 -3.14
C SER A 172 38.13 -11.58 -1.82
N ASP A 173 37.02 -11.69 -1.08
CA ASP A 173 36.96 -12.43 0.19
C ASP A 173 37.30 -13.92 -0.05
N TYR A 174 36.73 -14.52 -1.10
CA TYR A 174 36.95 -15.93 -1.38
C TYR A 174 38.41 -16.23 -1.79
N GLN A 175 39.03 -15.37 -2.58
CA GLN A 175 40.44 -15.47 -2.97
C GLN A 175 41.41 -15.33 -1.79
N ALA A 176 41.03 -14.54 -0.78
CA ALA A 176 41.78 -14.41 0.46
C ALA A 176 41.63 -15.63 1.40
N GLY A 177 40.85 -16.65 1.03
CA GLY A 177 40.52 -17.78 1.90
C GLY A 177 39.44 -17.46 2.94
N GLU A 178 38.87 -16.26 2.89
CA GLU A 178 37.86 -15.76 3.84
C GLU A 178 36.44 -16.19 3.43
N LYS A 179 36.23 -17.50 3.32
CA LYS A 179 34.96 -18.11 2.88
C LYS A 179 33.74 -17.60 3.65
N LYS A 180 33.86 -17.43 4.96
CA LYS A 180 32.77 -16.93 5.80
C LYS A 180 32.40 -15.48 5.45
N SER A 181 33.40 -14.65 5.17
CA SER A 181 33.21 -13.27 4.73
C SER A 181 32.55 -13.26 3.35
N ALA A 182 32.99 -14.10 2.41
CA ALA A 182 32.36 -14.23 1.09
C ALA A 182 30.87 -14.62 1.18
N LEU A 183 30.53 -15.58 2.05
CA LEU A 183 29.13 -15.98 2.33
C LEU A 183 28.31 -14.86 2.99
N THR A 184 28.95 -14.02 3.80
CA THR A 184 28.28 -12.87 4.43
C THR A 184 28.05 -11.78 3.38
N SER A 185 29.05 -11.45 2.58
CA SER A 185 28.98 -10.46 1.50
C SER A 185 27.86 -10.78 0.49
N ILE A 186 27.70 -12.05 0.10
CA ILE A 186 26.63 -12.44 -0.82
C ILE A 186 25.23 -12.39 -0.17
N GLN A 187 25.10 -12.66 1.13
CA GLN A 187 23.81 -12.60 1.83
C GLN A 187 23.42 -11.15 2.17
N ASP A 188 24.30 -10.43 2.83
CA ASP A 188 23.97 -9.15 3.48
C ASP A 188 24.16 -7.96 2.55
N ASN A 189 25.06 -8.05 1.56
CA ASN A 189 25.31 -6.95 0.63
C ASN A 189 24.59 -7.19 -0.70
N PHE A 190 24.71 -8.38 -1.30
CA PHE A 190 24.08 -8.65 -2.59
C PHE A 190 22.57 -8.91 -2.46
N TYR A 191 22.17 -9.96 -1.72
CA TYR A 191 20.77 -10.40 -1.69
C TYR A 191 19.83 -9.38 -1.03
N GLN A 192 20.28 -8.71 0.04
CA GLN A 192 19.51 -7.63 0.64
C GLN A 192 19.34 -6.43 -0.30
N HIS A 193 20.40 -6.06 -1.04
CA HIS A 193 20.29 -4.98 -2.01
C HIS A 193 19.34 -5.36 -3.15
N TRP A 194 19.41 -6.59 -3.65
CA TRP A 194 18.49 -7.12 -4.67
C TRP A 194 17.01 -7.05 -4.25
N GLN A 195 16.71 -7.38 -2.98
CA GLN A 195 15.34 -7.32 -2.46
C GLN A 195 14.82 -5.90 -2.27
N ARG A 196 15.66 -4.99 -1.77
CA ARG A 196 15.24 -3.62 -1.40
C ARG A 196 15.30 -2.63 -2.57
N SER A 197 16.03 -2.94 -3.64
CA SER A 197 16.21 -2.02 -4.76
C SER A 197 14.98 -1.90 -5.63
N ASP A 198 14.00 -2.80 -5.51
CA ASP A 198 12.88 -3.02 -6.43
C ASP A 198 13.28 -3.57 -7.81
N LEU A 199 14.57 -3.83 -8.06
CA LEU A 199 15.04 -4.36 -9.34
C LEU A 199 14.44 -5.74 -9.63
N ALA A 200 14.31 -6.57 -8.60
CA ALA A 200 13.65 -7.86 -8.71
C ALA A 200 12.17 -7.75 -9.13
N ALA A 201 11.50 -6.66 -8.76
CA ALA A 201 10.10 -6.42 -9.08
C ALA A 201 9.93 -5.74 -10.45
N SER A 202 10.96 -5.08 -10.98
CA SER A 202 10.89 -4.40 -12.28
C SER A 202 11.10 -5.32 -13.48
N VAL A 203 11.60 -6.55 -13.27
CA VAL A 203 11.96 -7.49 -14.33
C VAL A 203 10.99 -8.65 -14.45
N SER A 204 10.97 -9.31 -15.61
CA SER A 204 10.10 -10.49 -15.82
C SER A 204 10.37 -11.62 -14.82
N ALA A 205 9.34 -12.40 -14.48
CA ALA A 205 9.45 -13.51 -13.54
C ALA A 205 10.54 -14.52 -13.92
N ASN A 206 10.65 -14.87 -15.21
CA ASN A 206 11.68 -15.80 -15.71
C ASN A 206 13.09 -15.23 -15.54
N TYR A 207 13.27 -13.93 -15.80
CA TYR A 207 14.57 -13.29 -15.63
C TYR A 207 14.94 -13.15 -14.14
N LYS A 208 13.99 -12.77 -13.28
CA LYS A 208 14.16 -12.80 -11.82
C LYS A 208 14.62 -14.17 -11.34
N GLN A 209 13.92 -15.23 -11.77
CA GLN A 209 14.27 -16.61 -11.42
C GLN A 209 15.68 -16.97 -11.90
N SER A 210 16.09 -16.54 -13.09
CA SER A 210 17.45 -16.76 -13.59
C SER A 210 18.51 -16.09 -12.70
N VAL A 211 18.29 -14.85 -12.27
CA VAL A 211 19.18 -14.16 -11.31
C VAL A 211 19.28 -14.92 -9.99
N GLU A 212 18.13 -15.35 -9.44
CA GLU A 212 18.08 -16.12 -8.18
C GLU A 212 18.79 -17.48 -8.28
N GLN A 213 18.66 -18.17 -9.42
CA GLN A 213 19.38 -19.42 -9.68
C GLN A 213 20.90 -19.22 -9.75
N HIS A 214 21.36 -18.15 -10.40
CA HIS A 214 22.78 -17.82 -10.45
C HIS A 214 23.34 -17.49 -9.04
N PHE A 215 22.58 -16.74 -8.24
CA PHE A 215 22.89 -16.50 -6.84
C PHE A 215 23.01 -17.82 -6.04
N ASP A 216 22.02 -18.71 -6.12
CA ASP A 216 22.02 -19.98 -5.40
C ASP A 216 23.22 -20.86 -5.79
N ALA A 217 23.54 -20.89 -7.08
CA ALA A 217 24.66 -21.67 -7.60
C ALA A 217 26.01 -21.12 -7.12
N LEU A 218 26.16 -19.80 -7.06
CA LEU A 218 27.33 -19.13 -6.50
C LEU A 218 27.46 -19.42 -5.00
N TYR A 219 26.40 -19.21 -4.23
CA TYR A 219 26.36 -19.48 -2.80
C TYR A 219 26.77 -20.92 -2.48
N LYS A 220 26.18 -21.90 -3.18
CA LYS A 220 26.53 -23.32 -3.02
C LYS A 220 27.98 -23.62 -3.36
N SER A 221 28.56 -22.95 -4.35
CA SER A 221 29.95 -23.19 -4.75
C SER A 221 30.94 -22.70 -3.71
N ILE A 222 30.68 -21.53 -3.13
CA ILE A 222 31.45 -21.03 -1.99
C ILE A 222 31.29 -21.98 -0.79
N GLN A 223 30.05 -22.38 -0.48
CA GLN A 223 29.76 -23.31 0.62
C GLN A 223 30.49 -24.66 0.46
N GLN A 224 30.56 -25.17 -0.76
CA GLN A 224 31.21 -26.45 -1.11
C GLN A 224 32.73 -26.34 -1.32
N ASP A 225 33.33 -25.17 -1.10
CA ASP A 225 34.77 -24.98 -1.27
C ASP A 225 35.27 -25.30 -2.68
N LYS A 226 34.47 -24.94 -3.69
CA LYS A 226 34.84 -25.16 -5.10
C LYS A 226 36.09 -24.35 -5.48
N PRO A 227 36.87 -24.80 -6.47
CA PRO A 227 38.03 -24.05 -6.96
C PRO A 227 37.70 -22.58 -7.22
N THR A 228 38.65 -21.69 -6.94
CA THR A 228 38.51 -20.24 -7.14
C THR A 228 38.11 -19.88 -8.57
N ALA A 229 38.56 -20.65 -9.56
CA ALA A 229 38.16 -20.51 -10.96
C ALA A 229 36.64 -20.71 -11.15
N ASP A 230 36.07 -21.77 -10.57
CA ASP A 230 34.63 -22.08 -10.64
C ASP A 230 33.80 -20.97 -9.98
N VAL A 231 34.23 -20.49 -8.81
CA VAL A 231 33.54 -19.40 -8.10
C VAL A 231 33.61 -18.09 -8.89
N SER A 232 34.78 -17.77 -9.45
CA SER A 232 34.96 -16.58 -10.30
C SER A 232 34.08 -16.64 -11.55
N GLN A 233 33.98 -17.80 -12.19
CA GLN A 233 33.09 -18.00 -13.35
C GLN A 233 31.62 -17.75 -12.99
N ARG A 234 31.16 -18.22 -11.83
CA ARG A 234 29.77 -18.01 -11.39
C ARG A 234 29.45 -16.56 -11.08
N VAL A 235 30.41 -15.84 -10.49
CA VAL A 235 30.26 -14.40 -10.30
C VAL A 235 30.16 -13.67 -11.63
N GLN A 236 31.04 -13.98 -12.59
CA GLN A 236 30.98 -13.37 -13.93
C GLN A 236 29.64 -13.65 -14.64
N GLN A 237 29.12 -14.87 -14.52
CA GLN A 237 27.79 -15.22 -15.05
C GLN A 237 26.70 -14.35 -14.43
N LEU A 238 26.69 -14.20 -13.11
CA LEU A 238 25.70 -13.39 -12.42
C LEU A 238 25.82 -11.90 -12.76
N GLN A 239 27.03 -11.35 -12.82
CA GLN A 239 27.28 -9.96 -13.25
C GLN A 239 26.79 -9.73 -14.69
N SER A 240 27.10 -10.65 -15.62
CA SER A 240 26.62 -10.61 -17.01
C SER A 240 25.11 -10.68 -17.10
N THR A 241 24.47 -11.53 -16.28
CA THR A 241 23.01 -11.59 -16.20
C THR A 241 22.47 -10.24 -15.76
N LEU A 242 22.95 -9.65 -14.66
CA LEU A 242 22.46 -8.36 -14.11
C LEU A 242 22.59 -7.19 -15.09
N GLN A 243 23.63 -7.15 -15.92
CA GLN A 243 23.80 -6.11 -16.94
C GLN A 243 22.65 -6.11 -17.97
N LYS A 244 21.95 -7.23 -18.15
CA LYS A 244 20.82 -7.36 -19.06
C LYS A 244 19.48 -6.97 -18.43
N ALA A 245 19.44 -6.55 -17.17
CA ALA A 245 18.18 -6.33 -16.44
C ALA A 245 17.24 -5.34 -17.15
N GLU A 246 17.79 -4.28 -17.75
CA GLU A 246 17.00 -3.29 -18.51
C GLU A 246 16.27 -3.91 -19.70
N GLN A 247 16.88 -4.89 -20.37
CA GLN A 247 16.29 -5.60 -21.52
C GLN A 247 15.11 -6.48 -21.11
N HIS A 248 15.01 -6.80 -19.81
CA HIS A 248 13.98 -7.66 -19.24
C HIS A 248 12.98 -6.91 -18.35
N LYS A 249 12.98 -5.57 -18.38
CA LYS A 249 11.99 -4.77 -17.65
C LYS A 249 10.58 -5.02 -18.15
N VAL A 250 9.66 -5.17 -17.21
CA VAL A 250 8.23 -5.28 -17.50
C VAL A 250 7.65 -3.87 -17.67
N LYS A 251 6.86 -3.68 -18.72
CA LYS A 251 6.05 -2.47 -18.88
C LYS A 251 4.71 -2.69 -18.20
N ASN A 252 4.32 -1.82 -17.28
CA ASN A 252 3.00 -1.87 -16.66
C ASN A 252 2.03 -1.04 -17.51
N THR A 253 1.81 -1.45 -18.77
CA THR A 253 0.73 -0.85 -19.57
C THR A 253 -0.63 -1.31 -19.03
N PRO A 254 -1.56 -0.39 -18.71
CA PRO A 254 -2.93 -0.74 -18.37
C PRO A 254 -3.69 -1.13 -19.65
N THR A 255 -3.38 -2.30 -20.21
CA THR A 255 -4.22 -2.95 -21.21
C THR A 255 -5.20 -3.85 -20.46
N ASN A 256 -6.49 -3.51 -20.48
CA ASN A 256 -7.66 -4.29 -20.04
C ASN A 256 -7.35 -5.77 -19.69
N GLY A 257 -6.77 -6.00 -18.51
CA GLY A 257 -5.97 -7.19 -18.22
C GLY A 257 -6.47 -7.96 -17.00
N THR A 258 -6.49 -9.27 -17.16
CA THR A 258 -7.09 -10.29 -16.30
C THR A 258 -6.58 -10.24 -14.84
N PRO A 259 -7.41 -10.55 -13.82
CA PRO A 259 -7.15 -10.29 -12.40
C PRO A 259 -5.87 -10.86 -11.77
N TRP A 260 -5.20 -11.81 -12.43
CA TRP A 260 -3.97 -12.46 -11.92
C TRP A 260 -2.74 -11.55 -11.87
N GLN A 261 -2.69 -10.49 -12.70
CA GLN A 261 -1.57 -9.53 -12.68
C GLN A 261 -1.52 -8.72 -11.36
N TRP A 262 -2.67 -8.44 -10.75
CA TRP A 262 -2.77 -7.72 -9.48
C TRP A 262 -2.45 -8.61 -8.27
N ILE A 263 -2.71 -9.91 -8.36
CA ILE A 263 -2.36 -10.88 -7.32
C ILE A 263 -0.84 -10.98 -7.15
N VAL A 264 -0.07 -10.92 -8.26
CA VAL A 264 1.40 -10.92 -8.19
C VAL A 264 1.94 -9.63 -7.58
N ALA A 265 1.35 -8.48 -7.90
CA ALA A 265 1.72 -7.20 -7.28
C ALA A 265 1.45 -7.19 -5.76
N CYS A 266 0.32 -7.74 -5.31
CA CYS A 266 0.00 -7.88 -3.88
C CYS A 266 0.88 -8.93 -3.16
N LEU A 267 1.23 -10.04 -3.82
CA LEU A 267 2.11 -11.07 -3.25
C LEU A 267 3.56 -10.57 -3.10
N ALA A 268 4.05 -9.70 -3.99
CA ALA A 268 5.39 -9.12 -3.89
C ALA A 268 5.56 -8.28 -2.60
N VAL A 269 4.51 -7.58 -2.16
CA VAL A 269 4.49 -6.81 -0.91
C VAL A 269 4.47 -7.74 0.32
N LEU A 270 3.78 -8.88 0.25
CA LEU A 270 3.66 -9.83 1.38
C LEU A 270 4.89 -10.74 1.56
N VAL A 271 5.56 -11.12 0.47
CA VAL A 271 6.72 -12.05 0.53
C VAL A 271 7.96 -11.40 1.17
N GLY A 272 8.14 -10.07 1.04
CA GLY A 272 9.20 -9.34 1.73
C GLY A 272 9.11 -9.38 3.27
N ILE A 273 7.90 -9.54 3.82
CA ILE A 273 7.67 -9.61 5.28
C ILE A 273 7.75 -11.06 5.78
N GLY A 274 7.25 -12.03 4.99
CA GLY A 274 7.17 -13.43 5.40
C GLY A 274 8.52 -14.16 5.50
N VAL A 275 9.49 -13.85 4.64
CA VAL A 275 10.78 -14.55 4.62
C VAL A 275 11.71 -14.10 5.76
N ILE A 276 11.61 -12.83 6.17
CA ILE A 276 12.37 -12.31 7.33
C ILE A 276 11.87 -12.96 8.64
N PHE A 277 10.56 -13.21 8.76
CA PHE A 277 9.99 -13.82 9.97
C PHE A 277 10.41 -15.29 10.16
N LEU A 278 10.54 -16.05 9.07
CA LEU A 278 11.01 -17.45 9.13
C LEU A 278 12.51 -17.55 9.46
N ALA A 279 13.33 -16.65 8.88
CA ALA A 279 14.78 -16.62 9.12
C ALA A 279 15.13 -16.20 10.57
N ILE A 280 14.37 -15.27 11.16
CA ILE A 280 14.56 -14.84 12.55
C ILE A 280 14.13 -15.93 13.56
N LYS A 281 13.04 -16.68 13.28
CA LYS A 281 12.62 -17.81 14.14
C LYS A 281 13.61 -18.97 14.14
N LEU A 282 14.27 -19.25 13.01
CA LEU A 282 15.31 -20.29 12.93
C LEU A 282 16.59 -19.91 13.70
N LYS A 283 17.01 -18.64 13.63
CA LYS A 283 18.22 -18.16 14.32
C LYS A 283 18.08 -18.09 15.85
N THR A 284 16.88 -17.78 16.34
CA THR A 284 16.58 -17.73 17.79
C THR A 284 16.44 -19.12 18.41
N SER A 285 15.86 -20.09 17.69
CA SER A 285 15.70 -21.49 18.14
C SER A 285 17.05 -22.23 18.29
N VAL A 286 18.02 -21.95 17.42
CA VAL A 286 19.37 -22.55 17.50
C VAL A 286 20.18 -21.96 18.67
N HIS A 287 19.98 -20.68 19.01
CA HIS A 287 20.67 -20.04 20.13
C HIS A 287 20.17 -20.55 21.50
N ASP A 288 18.87 -20.85 21.65
CA ASP A 288 18.30 -21.42 22.88
C ASP A 288 18.73 -22.90 23.08
N LYS A 289 18.83 -23.69 22.01
CA LYS A 289 19.32 -25.09 22.10
C LYS A 289 20.79 -25.21 22.49
N ASN A 290 21.66 -24.28 22.06
CA ASN A 290 23.07 -24.30 22.45
C ASN A 290 23.31 -23.81 23.88
N LYS A 291 22.43 -22.96 24.42
CA LYS A 291 22.53 -22.50 25.82
C LYS A 291 22.11 -23.59 26.82
N ARG A 292 21.22 -24.51 26.42
CA ARG A 292 20.81 -25.66 27.24
C ARG A 292 21.77 -26.86 27.18
N ARG A 293 22.72 -26.88 26.24
CA ARG A 293 23.73 -27.95 26.10
C ARG A 293 25.09 -27.64 26.74
N GLY A 294 25.26 -26.43 27.29
CA GLY A 294 26.46 -26.01 28.04
C GLY A 294 26.29 -26.04 29.57
N LEU A 295 25.27 -26.73 30.07
CA LEU A 295 25.04 -26.97 31.50
C LEU A 295 24.96 -28.47 31.74
N THR A 296 26.11 -29.14 31.63
CA THR A 296 26.51 -30.35 32.36
C THR A 296 28.02 -30.44 32.29
#